data_AF-A0A0U5BSV6-F1
#
_entry.id   AF-A0A0U5BSV6-F1
#
_cell.length_a   1.000
_cell.length_b   1.000
_cell.length_c   1.000
_cell.angle_alpha   90.00
_cell.angle_beta   90.00
_cell.angle_gamma   90.00
#
_symmetry.space_group_name_H-M   'P 1'
#
loop_
_entity.id
_entity.type
_entity.pdbx_description
1 polymer ?
#
loop_
_entity_poly.entity_id
_entity_poly.type
_entity_poly.pdbx_seq_one_letter_code
_entity_poly.pdbx_strand_id
1 'polypeptide(L)' 'MPGMTATTIDHKLRPLFSFFRSLTLPGGIYAADRDFTDYRVSAPELHERIDRTVNGAHALVTRGPLEVRSAYF' A
#
# COMPACT_ATOMS: atom_id res chain seq x y z
N MET A 1 -2.40 -28.12 -0.02
CA MET A 1 -3.04 -27.27 1.01
C MET A 1 -3.71 -26.09 0.30
N PRO A 2 -5.03 -25.89 0.47
CA PRO A 2 -5.80 -24.92 -0.30
C PRO A 2 -5.64 -23.48 0.21
N GLY A 3 -5.41 -22.55 -0.74
CA GLY A 3 -5.90 -21.17 -0.74
C GLY A 3 -5.54 -20.22 0.41
N MET A 4 -4.34 -19.63 0.40
CA MET A 4 -4.12 -18.33 1.08
C MET A 4 -4.80 -17.23 0.26
N THR A 5 -5.98 -16.80 0.71
CA THR A 5 -6.76 -15.72 0.10
C THR A 5 -6.23 -14.34 0.54
N ALA A 6 -6.50 -13.32 -0.27
CA ALA A 6 -6.13 -11.91 -0.04
C ALA A 6 -6.59 -11.31 1.31
N THR A 7 -7.44 -12.02 2.06
CA THR A 7 -8.01 -11.58 3.35
C THR A 7 -6.97 -11.45 4.46
N THR A 8 -5.84 -12.16 4.41
CA THR A 8 -4.78 -12.06 5.44
C THR A 8 -4.12 -10.67 5.47
N ILE A 9 -4.01 -10.00 4.33
CA ILE A 9 -3.40 -8.67 4.19
C ILE A 9 -4.33 -7.61 4.78
N ASP A 10 -5.61 -7.64 4.38
CA ASP A 10 -6.61 -6.66 4.86
C ASP A 10 -6.96 -6.82 6.34
N HIS A 11 -7.07 -8.06 6.86
CA HIS A 11 -7.48 -8.28 8.25
C HIS A 11 -6.38 -8.05 9.30
N LYS A 12 -5.10 -8.14 8.93
CA LYS A 12 -3.99 -7.97 9.89
C LYS A 12 -3.26 -6.64 9.75
N LEU A 13 -3.15 -6.08 8.56
CA LEU A 13 -2.38 -4.85 8.35
C LEU A 13 -3.21 -3.60 8.60
N ARG A 14 -4.50 -3.61 8.24
CA ARG A 14 -5.39 -2.46 8.44
C ARG A 14 -5.55 -2.04 9.91
N PRO A 15 -5.68 -2.97 10.89
CA PRO A 15 -5.68 -2.61 12.31
C PRO A 15 -4.33 -2.04 12.80
N LEU A 16 -3.20 -2.57 12.33
CA LEU A 16 -1.86 -2.12 12.71
C LEU A 16 -1.57 -0.70 12.22
N PHE A 17 -1.88 -0.40 10.95
CA PHE A 17 -1.67 0.95 10.40
C PHE A 17 -2.63 1.98 11.01
N SER A 18 -3.86 1.57 11.35
CA SER A 18 -4.80 2.42 12.09
C SER A 18 -4.28 2.81 13.48
N PHE A 19 -3.64 1.87 14.19
CA PHE A 19 -3.00 2.15 15.49
C PHE A 19 -1.94 3.26 15.40
N PHE A 20 -1.12 3.27 14.34
CA PHE A 20 -0.11 4.31 14.11
C PHE A 20 -0.68 5.61 13.54
N ARG A 21 -2.01 5.69 13.29
CA ARG A 21 -2.64 6.77 12.51
C ARG A 21 -1.93 7.00 11.17
N SER A 22 -1.44 5.92 10.55
CA SER A 22 -0.79 6.01 9.24
C SER A 22 -1.81 6.37 8.16
N LEU A 23 -1.40 7.24 7.22
CA LEU A 23 -2.17 7.46 6.01
C LEU A 23 -2.04 6.23 5.11
N THR A 24 -3.11 5.44 4.99
CA THR A 24 -3.14 4.31 4.07
C THR A 24 -3.45 4.80 2.66
N LEU A 25 -2.59 4.45 1.70
CA LEU A 25 -2.76 4.83 0.30
C LEU A 25 -3.92 4.04 -0.32
N PRO A 26 -4.67 4.63 -1.26
CA PRO A 26 -5.66 3.90 -2.05
C PRO A 26 -4.94 2.94 -3.02
N GLY A 27 -4.85 1.67 -2.61
CA GLY A 27 -4.26 0.58 -3.40
C GLY A 27 -3.19 -0.19 -2.63
N GLY A 28 -3.38 -1.50 -2.51
CA GLY A 28 -2.39 -2.43 -1.95
C GLY A 28 -1.68 -3.21 -3.05
N ILE A 29 -0.38 -3.36 -2.93
CA ILE A 29 0.41 -4.23 -3.82
C ILE A 29 0.63 -5.55 -3.08
N TYR A 30 0.08 -6.62 -3.61
CA TYR A 30 0.39 -7.98 -3.17
C TYR A 30 1.23 -8.67 -4.24
N ALA A 31 2.30 -9.33 -3.82
CA ALA A 31 3.15 -10.14 -4.68
C ALA A 31 3.23 -11.56 -4.10
N ALA A 32 3.18 -12.56 -4.97
CA ALA A 32 3.40 -13.95 -4.61
C ALA A 32 4.84 -14.35 -4.94
N ASP A 33 5.32 -15.47 -4.41
CA ASP A 33 6.70 -15.96 -4.59
C ASP A 33 7.12 -16.02 -6.07
N ARG A 34 6.22 -16.46 -6.96
CA ARG A 34 6.41 -16.51 -8.41
C ARG A 34 6.68 -15.17 -9.10
N ASP A 35 6.36 -14.05 -8.44
CA ASP A 35 6.60 -12.72 -8.99
C ASP A 35 8.06 -12.27 -8.79
N PHE A 36 8.86 -13.10 -8.09
CA PHE A 36 10.26 -12.85 -7.78
C PHE A 36 11.19 -13.86 -8.46
N THR A 37 12.40 -13.41 -8.78
CA THR A 37 13.53 -14.24 -9.20
C THR A 37 14.78 -13.65 -8.55
N ASP A 38 15.54 -14.48 -7.85
CA ASP A 38 16.72 -14.03 -7.08
C ASP A 38 16.42 -12.85 -6.15
N TYR A 39 15.28 -12.90 -5.45
CA TYR A 39 14.78 -11.83 -4.57
C TYR A 39 14.49 -10.49 -5.26
N ARG A 40 14.44 -10.47 -6.59
CA ARG A 40 14.10 -9.30 -7.40
C ARG A 40 12.73 -9.48 -8.02
N VAL A 41 11.95 -8.40 -8.06
CA VAL A 41 10.70 -8.39 -8.82
C VAL A 41 11.02 -8.66 -10.29
N SER A 42 10.45 -9.73 -10.84
CA SER A 42 10.67 -10.14 -12.23
C SER A 42 9.37 -10.15 -13.04
N ALA A 43 8.20 -10.26 -12.39
CA ALA A 43 6.92 -10.21 -13.07
C ALA A 43 6.61 -8.81 -13.65
N PRO A 44 6.34 -8.69 -14.97
CA PRO A 44 6.02 -7.41 -15.59
C PRO A 44 4.68 -6.84 -15.08
N GLU A 45 3.69 -7.70 -14.84
CA GLU A 45 2.37 -7.33 -14.33
C GLU A 45 2.45 -6.71 -12.92
N LEU A 46 3.42 -7.16 -12.10
CA LEU A 46 3.68 -6.59 -10.78
C LEU A 46 4.30 -5.20 -10.89
N HIS A 47 5.23 -4.98 -11.83
CA HIS A 47 5.78 -3.64 -12.09
C HIS A 47 4.69 -2.65 -12.49
N GLU A 48 3.80 -3.01 -13.41
CA GLU A 48 2.72 -2.10 -13.81
C GLU A 48 1.78 -1.76 -12.64
N ARG A 49 1.50 -2.73 -11.77
CA ARG A 49 0.69 -2.49 -10.57
C ARG A 49 1.40 -1.54 -9.60
N ILE A 50 2.71 -1.72 -9.40
CA ILE A 50 3.55 -0.81 -8.60
C ILE A 50 3.44 0.60 -9.18
N ASP A 51 3.68 0.77 -10.47
CA ASP A 51 3.67 2.08 -11.13
C ASP A 51 2.31 2.78 -11.01
N ARG A 52 1.20 2.06 -11.23
CA ARG A 52 -0.15 2.61 -11.07
C ARG A 52 -0.41 3.06 -9.63
N THR A 53 -0.04 2.26 -8.65
CA THR A 53 -0.25 2.60 -7.24
C THR A 53 0.62 3.78 -6.82
N VAL A 54 1.89 3.82 -7.23
CA VAL A 54 2.83 4.92 -6.93
C VAL A 54 2.35 6.22 -7.56
N ASN A 55 1.93 6.19 -8.82
CA ASN A 55 1.40 7.37 -9.51
C ASN A 55 0.13 7.91 -8.84
N GLY A 56 -0.78 7.03 -8.39
CA GLY A 56 -1.96 7.44 -7.63
C GLY A 56 -1.63 8.01 -6.24
N ALA A 57 -0.59 7.49 -5.59
CA ALA A 57 -0.13 7.94 -4.29
C ALA A 57 0.67 9.25 -4.33
N HIS A 58 1.21 9.63 -5.49
CA HIS A 58 2.08 10.79 -5.66
C HIS A 58 1.46 12.07 -5.09
N ALA A 59 0.16 12.31 -5.33
CA ALA A 59 -0.55 13.49 -4.82
C ALA A 59 -0.69 13.51 -3.29
N LEU A 60 -0.69 12.35 -2.63
CA LEU A 60 -0.81 12.25 -1.17
C LEU A 60 0.54 12.47 -0.48
N VAL A 61 1.64 12.04 -1.11
CA VAL A 61 3.00 12.20 -0.56
C VAL A 61 3.54 13.62 -0.79
N THR A 62 3.16 14.25 -1.91
CA THR A 62 3.59 15.62 -2.24
C THR A 62 2.78 16.71 -1.54
N ARG A 63 1.56 16.39 -1.07
CA ARG A 63 0.87 17.24 -0.09
C ARG A 63 1.64 17.12 1.23
N GLY A 64 2.43 18.15 1.56
CA GLY A 64 3.00 18.31 2.89
C GLY A 64 1.94 18.16 3.98
N PRO A 65 2.33 17.94 5.26
CA PRO A 65 1.39 17.70 6.35
C PRO A 65 0.26 18.72 6.27
N LEU A 66 -0.98 18.22 6.21
CA LEU A 66 -2.17 19.06 6.26
C LEU A 66 -1.96 19.99 7.44
N GLU A 67 -1.79 21.28 7.16
CA GLU A 67 -1.78 22.30 8.19
C GLU A 67 -3.13 22.14 8.87
N VAL A 68 -3.13 21.50 10.04
CA VAL A 68 -4.31 21.37 10.87
C VAL A 68 -4.61 22.80 11.26
N ARG A 69 -5.42 23.48 10.46
CA ARG A 69 -5.92 24.81 10.78
C ARG A 69 -6.56 24.66 12.15
N SER A 70 -5.85 25.17 13.15
CA SER A 70 -6.29 25.27 14.52
C SER A 70 -7.55 26.12 14.51
N ALA A 71 -8.70 25.45 14.32
CA ALA A 71 -10.00 25.98 14.67
C ALA A 71 -10.14 25.85 16.19
N TYR A 72 -9.33 26.66 16.90
CA TYR A 72 -9.71 27.19 18.19
C TYR A 72 -10.34 28.54 17.92
N PHE A 73 -11.66 28.54 17.76
CA PHE A 73 -12.57 29.64 18.10
C PHE A 73 -13.86 29.00 18.60
#